data_AF-A0A9P0MGU2-F1
#
_entry.id   AF-A0A9P0MGU2-F1
#
_cell.length_a   1.000
_cell.length_b   1.000
_cell.length_c   1.000
_cell.angle_alpha   90.00
_cell.angle_beta   90.00
_cell.angle_gamma   90.00
#
_symmetry.space_group_name_H-M   'P 1'
#
loop_
_entity.id
_entity.type
_entity.pdbx_description
1 polymer ?
#
loop_
_entity_poly.entity_id
_entity_poly.type
_entity_poly.pdbx_seq_one_letter_code
_entity_poly.pdbx_strand_id
1 'polypeptide(L)'
;MKMCLDTMFILLTCFVSVKPQEVNFNDYLLDYKEGIVTSQNFTYYYIYHWSNILIILRSKSGDADIYISDSNMFPTYDVKSYDIHSATCGQEVIQIHEGYASEYIAVLKNCFT
;
A
#
# COMPACT_ATOMS: atom_id res chain seq x y z
N MET A 1 -5.37 -15.72 8.83
CA MET A 1 -4.35 -15.46 9.88
C MET A 1 -3.09 -15.01 9.17
N LYS A 2 -2.78 -13.70 9.18
CA LYS A 2 -1.45 -13.22 8.80
C LYS A 2 -0.64 -13.16 10.08
N MET A 3 0.44 -13.94 10.15
CA MET A 3 1.43 -13.90 11.21
C MET A 3 2.36 -12.70 10.94
N CYS A 4 2.22 -11.61 11.69
CA CYS A 4 3.39 -10.75 11.96
C CYS A 4 4.10 -11.47 13.13
N LEU A 5 5.03 -12.37 12.79
CA LEU A 5 5.67 -13.32 13.70
C LEU A 5 6.74 -12.60 14.55
N ASP A 6 6.31 -11.77 15.49
CA ASP A 6 7.20 -11.27 16.55
C ASP A 6 7.15 -12.23 17.74
N THR A 7 7.96 -13.31 17.69
CA THR A 7 8.96 -13.63 18.72
C THR A 7 9.61 -15.00 18.48
N MET A 8 10.91 -14.98 18.15
CA MET A 8 11.92 -16.00 18.46
C MET A 8 11.77 -17.38 17.75
N PHE A 9 12.84 -17.85 17.09
CA PHE A 9 12.95 -19.10 16.31
C PHE A 9 12.40 -19.06 14.87
N ILE A 10 13.12 -18.48 13.91
CA ILE A 10 13.77 -19.24 12.82
C ILE A 10 14.99 -18.42 12.40
N LEU A 11 16.20 -18.95 12.60
CA LEU A 11 17.39 -18.52 11.88
C LEU A 11 17.12 -18.72 10.38
N LEU A 12 16.62 -17.70 9.70
CA LEU A 12 16.69 -17.58 8.26
C LEU A 12 17.08 -16.15 7.99
N THR A 13 18.37 -15.92 7.77
CA THR A 13 18.89 -14.64 7.31
C THR A 13 18.33 -14.37 5.92
N CYS A 14 17.14 -13.76 5.89
CA CYS A 14 16.63 -13.12 4.69
C CYS A 14 17.39 -11.79 4.57
N PHE A 15 18.54 -11.82 3.91
CA PHE A 15 19.14 -10.60 3.41
C PHE A 15 18.25 -10.06 2.30
N VAL A 16 17.24 -9.28 2.67
CA VAL A 16 16.51 -8.47 1.71
C VAL A 16 17.44 -7.33 1.32
N SER A 17 18.25 -7.54 0.28
CA SER A 17 18.94 -6.44 -0.40
C SER A 17 17.91 -5.74 -1.28
N VAL A 18 17.23 -4.75 -0.71
CA VAL A 18 16.49 -3.79 -1.52
C VAL A 18 17.55 -2.91 -2.18
N LYS A 19 17.85 -3.18 -3.46
CA LYS A 19 18.48 -2.14 -4.27
C LYS A 19 17.47 -1.00 -4.35
N PRO A 20 17.85 0.26 -4.05
CA PRO A 20 16.97 1.36 -4.37
C PRO A 20 16.70 1.28 -5.87
N GLN A 21 15.46 1.03 -6.23
CA GLN A 21 15.03 1.21 -7.60
C GLN A 21 15.16 2.71 -7.83
N GLU A 22 16.21 3.13 -8.55
CA GLU A 22 16.34 4.50 -9.01
C GLU A 22 15.28 4.72 -10.07
N VAL A 23 14.07 4.97 -9.60
CA VAL A 23 12.97 5.43 -10.44
C VAL A 23 13.27 6.88 -10.76
N ASN A 24 13.77 7.11 -11.97
CA ASN A 24 14.02 8.45 -12.51
C ASN A 24 12.66 9.09 -12.87
N PHE A 25 11.92 9.45 -11.83
CA PHE A 25 10.77 10.32 -11.95
C PHE A 25 11.25 11.74 -11.71
N ASN A 26 10.74 12.69 -12.49
CA ASN A 26 10.72 14.08 -12.03
C ASN A 26 9.74 14.11 -10.86
N ASP A 27 10.24 13.77 -9.66
CA ASP A 27 9.44 13.58 -8.47
C ASP A 27 8.78 14.90 -8.09
N TYR A 28 7.46 14.99 -8.29
CA TYR A 28 6.66 16.06 -7.76
C TYR A 28 5.55 15.47 -6.90
N LEU A 29 5.37 16.03 -5.71
CA LEU A 29 4.34 15.59 -4.78
C LEU A 29 2.96 15.92 -5.37
N LEU A 30 2.19 14.88 -5.71
CA LEU A 30 0.82 15.03 -6.20
C LEU A 30 -0.14 15.44 -5.07
N ASP A 31 -0.10 14.71 -3.96
CA ASP A 31 -0.96 14.92 -2.81
C ASP A 31 -0.33 14.34 -1.55
N TYR A 32 -0.72 14.86 -0.39
CA TYR A 32 -0.38 14.32 0.92
C TYR A 32 -1.62 14.26 1.80
N LYS A 33 -1.83 13.10 2.42
CA LYS A 33 -2.94 12.84 3.34
C LYS A 33 -2.41 12.17 4.60
N GLU A 34 -2.93 12.61 5.73
CA GLU A 34 -2.64 12.03 7.04
C GLU A 34 -3.96 11.78 7.78
N GLY A 35 -4.06 10.66 8.47
CA GLY A 35 -5.27 10.27 9.18
C GLY A 35 -5.06 9.05 10.07
N ILE A 36 -6.14 8.65 10.74
CA ILE A 36 -6.17 7.47 11.61
C ILE A 36 -7.13 6.47 10.99
N VAL A 37 -6.67 5.22 10.88
CA VAL A 37 -7.50 4.09 10.46
C VAL A 37 -7.64 3.13 11.62
N THR A 38 -8.89 2.84 11.97
CA THR A 38 -9.23 1.90 13.05
C THR A 38 -9.28 0.47 12.55
N SER A 39 -9.33 -0.49 13.48
CA SER A 39 -9.51 -1.90 13.14
C SER A 39 -10.76 -2.09 12.29
N GLN A 40 -10.67 -2.99 11.31
CA GLN A 40 -11.80 -3.41 10.48
C GLN A 40 -12.50 -2.27 9.71
N ASN A 41 -11.88 -1.10 9.65
CA ASN A 41 -12.39 0.05 8.93
C ASN A 41 -11.45 0.43 7.79
N PHE A 42 -12.00 1.17 6.83
CA PHE A 42 -11.34 1.54 5.60
C PHE A 42 -11.41 3.04 5.40
N THR A 43 -10.31 3.63 4.97
CA THR A 43 -10.30 4.98 4.40
C THR A 43 -9.98 4.88 2.93
N TYR A 44 -10.80 5.54 2.10
CA TYR A 44 -10.74 5.48 0.64
C TYR A 44 -10.23 6.82 0.09
N TYR A 45 -9.19 6.78 -0.75
CA TYR A 45 -8.64 7.95 -1.44
C TYR A 45 -8.67 7.76 -2.94
N TYR A 46 -9.12 8.76 -3.68
CA TYR A 46 -9.26 8.70 -5.13
C TYR A 46 -8.19 9.55 -5.79
N ILE A 47 -7.39 8.94 -6.66
CA ILE A 47 -6.36 9.65 -7.43
C ILE A 47 -6.69 9.51 -8.92
N TYR A 48 -6.85 10.65 -9.59
CA TYR A 48 -6.96 10.73 -11.03
C TYR A 48 -5.67 11.33 -11.59
N HIS A 49 -4.84 10.49 -12.20
CA HIS A 49 -3.57 10.90 -12.80
C HIS A 49 -3.27 10.07 -14.04
N TRP A 50 -2.67 10.68 -15.05
CA TRP A 50 -2.48 10.11 -16.39
C TRP A 50 -1.06 9.57 -16.62
N SER A 51 -0.11 9.83 -15.73
CA SER A 51 1.25 9.29 -15.79
C SER A 51 1.46 8.22 -14.73
N ASN A 52 2.67 7.67 -14.72
CA ASN A 52 3.13 6.82 -13.62
C ASN A 52 3.00 7.58 -12.29
N ILE A 53 2.54 6.89 -11.25
CA ILE A 53 2.42 7.43 -9.90
C ILE A 53 3.13 6.51 -8.90
N LEU A 54 3.76 7.12 -7.89
CA LEU A 54 4.35 6.43 -6.76
C LEU A 54 3.49 6.71 -5.53
N ILE A 55 2.92 5.66 -4.94
CA ILE A 55 2.15 5.75 -3.71
C ILE A 55 3.03 5.23 -2.57
N ILE A 56 3.20 6.07 -1.55
CA ILE A 56 3.94 5.75 -0.34
C ILE A 56 2.99 5.84 0.84
N LEU A 57 2.79 4.73 1.53
CA LEU A 57 2.09 4.69 2.81
C LEU A 57 3.10 4.45 3.93
N ARG A 58 3.07 5.34 4.92
CA ARG A 58 3.89 5.26 6.11
C ARG A 58 3.02 5.19 7.36
N SER A 59 2.92 4.01 7.94
CA SER A 59 2.29 3.80 9.24
C SER A 59 3.13 4.47 10.35
N LYS A 60 2.54 5.44 11.07
CA LYS A 60 3.20 6.06 12.25
C LYS A 60 3.13 5.16 13.48
N SER A 61 2.06 4.35 13.59
CA SER A 61 1.81 3.36 14.63
C SER A 61 0.84 2.30 14.08
N GLY A 62 0.99 1.05 14.50
CA GLY A 62 0.27 -0.09 13.93
C GLY A 62 0.77 -0.49 12.54
N ASP A 63 -0.03 -1.28 11.82
CA ASP A 63 0.31 -1.79 10.50
C ASP A 63 -0.88 -1.59 9.54
N ALA A 64 -0.79 -0.54 8.72
CA ALA A 64 -1.79 -0.23 7.72
C ALA A 64 -1.43 -0.88 6.39
N ASP A 65 -2.33 -1.71 5.87
CA ASP A 65 -2.25 -2.29 4.54
C ASP A 65 -2.82 -1.32 3.50
N ILE A 66 -2.37 -1.43 2.25
CA ILE A 66 -2.92 -0.71 1.09
C ILE A 66 -3.47 -1.68 0.04
N TYR A 67 -4.68 -1.39 -0.45
CA TYR A 67 -5.32 -2.10 -1.57
C TYR A 67 -5.77 -1.08 -2.62
N ILE A 68 -5.56 -1.41 -3.89
CA ILE A 68 -5.77 -0.50 -5.03
C ILE A 68 -6.56 -1.23 -6.11
N SER A 69 -7.59 -0.59 -6.65
CA SER A 69 -8.29 -1.05 -7.84
C SER A 69 -8.48 0.07 -8.85
N ASP A 70 -8.50 -0.31 -10.13
CA ASP A 70 -8.83 0.54 -11.29
C ASP A 70 -10.33 0.46 -11.66
N SER A 71 -11.02 -0.60 -11.21
CA SER A 71 -12.42 -0.87 -11.62
C SER A 71 -13.42 -0.91 -10.46
N ASN A 72 -12.96 -1.13 -9.24
CA ASN A 72 -13.81 -1.21 -8.06
C ASN A 72 -13.61 0.02 -7.16
N MET A 73 -14.67 0.84 -7.04
CA MET A 73 -14.70 2.04 -6.20
C MET A 73 -14.45 1.76 -4.71
N PHE A 74 -14.73 0.54 -4.25
CA PHE A 74 -14.58 0.13 -2.84
C PHE A 74 -13.77 -1.16 -2.73
N PRO A 75 -12.44 -1.11 -2.95
CA PRO A 75 -11.59 -2.26 -2.70
C PRO A 75 -11.64 -2.68 -1.24
N THR A 76 -11.40 -3.94 -0.97
CA THR A 76 -11.31 -4.48 0.38
C THR A 76 -10.13 -5.45 0.45
N TYR A 77 -9.98 -6.18 1.56
CA TYR A 77 -8.99 -7.27 1.64
C TYR A 77 -9.39 -8.52 0.82
N ASP A 78 -10.61 -8.57 0.27
CA ASP A 78 -11.01 -9.66 -0.63
C ASP A 78 -10.18 -9.60 -1.92
N VAL A 79 -9.55 -10.71 -2.28
CA VAL A 79 -8.69 -10.84 -3.47
C VAL A 79 -9.39 -10.45 -4.77
N LYS A 80 -10.72 -10.59 -4.84
CA LYS A 80 -11.50 -10.19 -6.03
C LYS A 80 -11.80 -8.71 -6.10
N SER A 81 -11.48 -7.95 -5.05
CA SER A 81 -11.89 -6.55 -4.90
C SER A 81 -10.78 -5.54 -5.22
N TYR A 82 -9.54 -5.99 -5.46
CA TYR A 82 -8.40 -5.15 -5.78
C TYR A 82 -7.57 -5.73 -6.94
N ASP A 83 -6.81 -4.86 -7.60
CA ASP A 83 -5.88 -5.20 -8.67
C ASP A 83 -4.44 -5.27 -8.16
N ILE A 84 -4.10 -4.42 -7.19
CA ILE A 84 -2.78 -4.34 -6.56
C ILE A 84 -2.97 -4.21 -5.04
N HIS A 85 -2.11 -4.85 -4.25
CA HIS A 85 -2.08 -4.65 -2.81
C HIS A 85 -0.66 -4.73 -2.26
N SER A 86 -0.46 -4.14 -1.10
CA SER A 86 0.73 -4.38 -0.29
C SER A 86 0.35 -4.36 1.20
N ALA A 87 0.87 -5.33 1.92
CA ALA A 87 0.43 -5.69 3.26
C ALA A 87 1.58 -6.39 4.00
N THR A 88 2.67 -5.66 4.12
CA THR A 88 3.95 -6.03 4.74
C THR A 88 4.09 -5.31 6.09
N CYS A 89 4.84 -5.87 7.03
CA CYS A 89 5.11 -5.17 8.29
C CYS A 89 6.20 -4.08 8.03
N GLY A 90 5.84 -2.95 7.40
CA GLY A 90 6.81 -1.95 6.91
C GLY A 90 6.23 -0.73 6.18
N GLN A 91 7.10 0.03 5.50
CA GLN A 91 6.66 1.12 4.61
C GLN A 91 6.17 0.50 3.30
N GLU A 92 4.96 0.85 2.92
CA GLU A 92 4.37 0.38 1.66
C GLU A 92 4.72 1.34 0.53
N VAL A 93 5.29 0.80 -0.55
CA VAL A 93 5.69 1.56 -1.73
C VAL A 93 5.14 0.84 -2.96
N ILE A 94 4.22 1.49 -3.67
CA ILE A 94 3.59 0.93 -4.88
C ILE A 94 3.82 1.89 -6.03
N GLN A 95 4.33 1.35 -7.14
CA GLN A 95 4.47 2.07 -8.40
C GLN A 95 3.37 1.62 -9.36
N ILE A 96 2.55 2.57 -9.80
CA ILE A 96 1.53 2.36 -10.83
C ILE A 96 2.07 2.96 -12.13
N HIS A 97 1.98 2.19 -13.20
CA HIS A 97 2.47 2.59 -14.52
C HIS A 97 1.33 3.09 -15.42
N GLU A 98 1.67 3.83 -16.46
CA GLU A 98 0.75 4.25 -17.52
C GLU A 98 0.02 3.04 -18.14
N GLY A 99 -1.29 3.17 -18.37
CA GLY A 99 -2.13 2.11 -18.95
C GLY A 99 -3.21 1.56 -18.04
N TYR A 100 -3.20 1.92 -16.75
CA TYR A 100 -4.33 1.76 -15.85
C TYR A 100 -5.20 3.03 -15.92
N ALA A 101 -6.51 2.87 -16.13
CA ALA A 101 -7.38 3.93 -16.62
C ALA A 101 -8.31 4.45 -15.50
N SER A 102 -7.82 5.44 -14.75
CA SER A 102 -8.62 6.36 -13.92
C SER A 102 -9.18 5.79 -12.61
N GLU A 103 -9.01 6.56 -11.54
CA GLU A 103 -9.58 6.32 -10.19
C GLU A 103 -8.92 5.18 -9.41
N TYR A 104 -7.68 5.39 -8.96
CA TYR A 104 -7.11 4.48 -7.96
C TYR A 104 -7.71 4.79 -6.60
N ILE A 105 -8.37 3.80 -6.02
CA ILE A 105 -8.81 3.88 -4.64
C ILE A 105 -7.81 3.20 -3.73
N ALA A 106 -7.05 3.99 -2.97
CA ALA A 106 -6.19 3.44 -1.93
C ALA A 106 -7.03 3.19 -0.68
N VAL A 107 -7.07 1.94 -0.25
CA VAL A 107 -7.79 1.49 0.94
C VAL A 107 -6.81 1.19 2.04
N LEU A 108 -6.86 2.00 3.09
CA LEU A 108 -6.07 1.77 4.29
C LEU A 108 -6.88 0.94 5.29
N LYS A 109 -6.34 -0.21 5.71
CA LYS A 109 -6.89 -1.00 6.83
C LYS A 109 -5.79 -1.26 7.83
N ASN A 110 -6.06 -0.98 9.10
CA ASN A 110 -5.16 -1.36 10.19
C ASN A 110 -5.37 -2.84 10.53
N CYS A 111 -4.34 -3.67 10.31
CA CYS A 111 -4.30 -5.02 10.86
C CYS A 111 -4.00 -4.91 12.36
N PHE A 112 -4.98 -5.19 13.21
CA PHE A 112 -4.71 -5.38 14.64
C PHE A 112 -4.05 -6.75 14.82
N THR A 113 -2.85 -6.70 15.42
CA THR A 113 -2.08 -7.77 16.11
C THR A 113 -2.64 -9.18 16.05
#